data_AF-A0A258CI32-F1
#
_entry.id   AF-A0A258CI32-F1
#
_cell.length_a   1.000
_cell.length_b   1.000
_cell.length_c   1.000
_cell.angle_alpha   90.00
_cell.angle_beta   90.00
_cell.angle_gamma   90.00
#
_symmetry.space_group_name_H-M   'P 1'
#
loop_
_entity.id
_entity.type
_entity.pdbx_description
1 polymer ?
#
loop_
_entity_poly.entity_id
_entity_poly.type
_entity_poly.pdbx_seq_one_letter_code
_entity_poly.pdbx_strand_id
1 'polypeptide(L)' 'MTEKKAVILLSGGLDSATVVAMAKAQGYACYSMSFDYGQRH' A
#
# COMPACT_ATOMS: atom_id res chain seq x y z
N MET A 1 -7.70 3.36 -21.27
CA MET A 1 -7.05 2.15 -20.75
C MET A 1 -7.47 1.98 -19.31
N THR A 2 -7.81 0.77 -18.87
CA THR A 2 -8.17 0.51 -17.47
C THR A 2 -6.90 0.48 -16.64
N GLU A 3 -6.80 1.34 -15.63
CA GLU A 3 -5.67 1.32 -14.68
C GLU A 3 -5.68 0.00 -13.90
N LYS A 4 -4.52 -0.63 -13.76
CA LYS A 4 -4.39 -1.83 -12.94
C LYS A 4 -4.59 -1.43 -11.47
N LYS A 5 -5.47 -2.15 -10.77
CA LYS A 5 -5.76 -1.90 -9.35
C LYS A 5 -4.75 -2.64 -8.48
N ALA A 6 -4.24 -1.97 -7.45
CA ALA A 6 -3.37 -2.57 -6.44
C ALA A 6 -3.97 -2.33 -5.05
N VAL A 7 -4.25 -3.41 -4.31
CA VAL A 7 -4.59 -3.33 -2.89
C VAL A 7 -3.33 -3.59 -2.09
N ILE A 8 -2.95 -2.64 -1.23
CA ILE A 8 -1.67 -2.66 -0.51
C ILE A 8 -1.96 -2.62 0.99
N LEU A 9 -1.45 -3.62 1.72
CA LEU A 9 -1.48 -3.65 3.17
C LEU A 9 -0.36 -2.74 3.72
N LEU A 10 -0.75 -1.65 4.36
CA LEU A 10 0.13 -0.68 5.01
C LEU A 10 0.32 -1.08 6.48
N SER A 11 1.54 -1.46 6.84
CA SER A 11 1.90 -1.83 8.21
C SER A 11 2.37 -0.63 9.05
N GLY A 12 2.62 0.52 8.43
CA GLY A 12 3.28 1.67 9.05
C GLY A 12 4.81 1.65 8.93
N GLY A 13 5.39 0.54 8.45
CA GLY A 13 6.82 0.43 8.17
C GLY A 13 7.23 0.93 6.78
N LEU A 14 8.53 1.23 6.63
CA LEU A 14 9.15 1.75 5.40
C LEU A 14 8.89 0.87 4.17
N ASP A 15 8.94 -0.45 4.32
CA ASP A 15 8.77 -1.39 3.21
C ASP A 15 7.39 -1.24 2.57
N SER A 16 6.35 -1.20 3.39
CA SER A 16 4.97 -1.05 2.90
C SER A 16 4.75 0.32 2.23
N ALA A 17 5.37 1.39 2.75
CA ALA A 17 5.33 2.71 2.12
C ALA A 17 6.08 2.75 0.78
N THR A 18 7.21 2.04 0.68
CA THR A 18 8.00 1.91 -0.54
C THR A 18 7.21 1.20 -1.63
N VAL A 19 6.46 0.14 -1.29
CA VAL A 19 5.58 -0.56 -2.23
C VAL A 19 4.50 0.37 -2.80
N VAL A 20 3.88 1.22 -1.97
CA VAL A 20 2.89 2.21 -2.45
C VAL A 20 3.53 3.19 -3.42
N ALA A 21 4.72 3.71 -3.10
CA ALA A 21 5.44 4.64 -3.98
C ALA A 21 5.78 3.99 -5.33
N MET A 22 6.27 2.75 -5.33
CA MET A 22 6.57 1.99 -6.54
C MET A 22 5.31 1.72 -7.38
N ALA A 23 4.21 1.30 -6.76
CA ALA A 23 2.96 1.01 -7.46
C ALA A 23 2.38 2.28 -8.11
N LYS A 24 2.43 3.43 -7.42
CA LYS A 24 2.06 4.71 -8.01
C LYS A 24 2.95 5.08 -9.20
N ALA A 25 4.27 4.93 -9.07
CA ALA A 25 5.21 5.22 -10.15
C ALA A 25 4.98 4.33 -11.39
N GLN A 26 4.45 3.12 -11.20
CA GLN A 26 4.09 2.20 -12.27
C GLN A 26 2.67 2.41 -12.83
N GLY A 27 1.93 3.42 -12.37
CA GLY A 27 0.61 3.77 -12.89
C GLY A 27 -0.54 2.90 -12.37
N TYR A 28 -0.40 2.29 -11.19
CA TYR A 28 -1.49 1.55 -10.56
C TYR A 28 -2.45 2.48 -9.80
N ALA A 29 -3.75 2.17 -9.89
CA ALA A 29 -4.75 2.69 -8.97
C ALA A 29 -4.56 2.02 -7.60
N CYS A 30 -3.91 2.72 -6.68
CA CYS A 30 -3.52 2.19 -5.37
C CYS A 30 -4.65 2.38 -4.33
N TYR A 31 -5.00 1.29 -3.66
CA TYR A 31 -5.95 1.25 -2.55
C TYR A 31 -5.22 0.70 -1.31
N SER A 32 -5.01 1.56 -0.32
CA SER A 32 -4.33 1.17 0.91
C SER A 32 -5.31 0.71 1.98
N MET A 33 -4.93 -0.32 2.73
CA MET A 33 -5.63 -0.80 3.91
C MET A 33 -4.61 -1.05 5.01
N SER A 34 -4.99 -0.78 6.26
CA SER A 34 -4.18 -1.09 7.43
C SER A 34 -5.09 -1.73 8.47
N PHE A 35 -4.55 -2.59 9.32
CA PHE A 35 -5.28 -3.20 10.41
C PHE A 35 -4.64 -2.77 11.73
N ASP A 36 -5.49 -2.39 12.68
CA ASP A 36 -5.08 -2.33 14.08
C ASP A 36 -5.10 -3.75 14.64
N TYR A 37 -3.91 -4.35 14.73
CA TYR A 37 -3.75 -5.69 15.30
C TYR A 37 -3.67 -5.68 16.84
N GLY A 38 -3.84 -4.52 17.50
CA GLY A 38 -3.67 -4.39 18.94
C GLY A 38 -2.23 -4.56 19.40
N GLN A 39 -1.26 -4.27 18.53
CA GLN A 39 0.15 -4.30 18.89
C GLN A 39 0.40 -3.22 19.94
N ARG A 40 1.15 -3.55 21.00
CA ARG A 40 1.48 -2.57 22.03
C ARG A 40 2.59 -1.60 21.59
N HIS A 41 3.38 -2.00 20.59
CA HIS A 41 4.39 -1.23 19.85
C HIS A 41 4.63 -1.91 18.51
#